data_AF-A0A6V8H3J2-F1
#
_entry.id   AF-A0A6V8H3J2-F1
#
_cell.length_a   1.000
_cell.length_b   1.000
_cell.length_c   1.000
_cell.angle_alpha   90.00
_cell.angle_beta   90.00
_cell.angle_gamma   90.00
#
_symmetry.space_group_name_H-M   'P 1'
#
loop_
_entity.id
_entity.type
_entity.pdbx_description
1 polymer ?
#
loop_
_entity_poly.entity_id
_entity_poly.type
_entity_poly.pdbx_seq_one_letter_code
_entity_poly.pdbx_strand_id
1 'polypeptide(L)'
;MYLPRSLIGHLYLQLLRSHHPLSPPVLILVALEPDALCACRILTTLLKRDYIAHKIQPIAGYGDLARAGEELVRPMRTTDGGSGGVVVCLGVGGLVDMSEILRLTSEEDESEEMGGVEVWVIDARRPWNLVNVFGGHPDHFRDREALAEMDLNALRKGRGVDKGCLNKSYKSGSGGIIVFDDGDIEEELTKERDAYYALEEMPEVDDDGDNLEDSESENDDS
;
A
#
# COMPACT_ATOMS: atom_id res chain seq x y z
N MET A 1 4.27 -1.89 1.01
CA MET A 1 5.74 -1.79 1.18
C MET A 1 6.06 -0.83 2.31
N TYR A 2 7.28 -0.82 2.82
CA TYR A 2 7.71 0.05 3.92
C TYR A 2 9.07 0.72 3.66
N LEU A 3 9.20 1.95 4.15
CA LEU A 3 10.41 2.76 4.08
C LEU A 3 11.17 2.62 5.42
N PRO A 4 12.38 2.04 5.44
CA PRO A 4 13.14 1.87 6.67
C PRO A 4 13.61 3.21 7.23
N ARG A 5 13.82 3.29 8.56
CA ARG A 5 14.22 4.50 9.28
C ARG A 5 15.47 5.18 8.67
N SER A 6 16.40 4.37 8.15
CA SER A 6 17.63 4.84 7.50
C SER A 6 17.41 5.65 6.22
N LEU A 7 16.22 5.53 5.60
CA LEU A 7 15.84 6.18 4.35
C LEU A 7 14.69 7.19 4.52
N ILE A 8 14.38 7.64 5.73
CA ILE A 8 13.21 8.49 6.02
C ILE A 8 13.10 9.76 5.14
N GLY A 9 14.23 10.33 4.72
CA GLY A 9 14.27 11.50 3.83
C GLY A 9 14.17 11.19 2.33
N HIS A 10 14.27 9.92 1.94
CA HIS A 10 14.41 9.50 0.54
C HIS A 10 13.22 9.92 -0.32
N LEU A 11 12.00 9.59 0.11
CA LEU A 11 10.78 9.90 -0.65
C LEU A 11 10.51 11.41 -0.71
N TYR A 12 10.77 12.14 0.37
CA TYR A 12 10.66 13.60 0.36
C TYR A 12 11.63 14.24 -0.63
N LEU A 13 12.88 13.78 -0.69
CA LEU A 13 13.86 14.26 -1.67
C LEU A 13 13.49 13.90 -3.11
N GLN A 14 12.78 12.78 -3.32
CA GLN A 14 12.26 12.44 -4.65
C GLN A 14 11.12 13.35 -5.04
N LEU A 15 10.15 13.58 -4.14
CA LEU A 15 9.06 14.54 -4.34
C LEU A 15 9.60 15.93 -4.68
N LEU A 16 10.63 16.41 -3.96
CA LEU A 16 11.25 17.70 -4.23
C LEU A 16 11.87 17.78 -5.65
N ARG A 17 12.40 16.68 -6.17
CA ARG A 17 13.03 16.63 -7.50
C ARG A 17 12.03 16.45 -8.63
N SER A 18 10.93 15.74 -8.39
CA SER A 18 9.91 15.46 -9.39
C SER A 18 8.81 16.53 -9.43
N HIS A 19 8.65 17.32 -8.37
CA HIS A 19 7.62 18.35 -8.30
C HIS A 19 7.91 19.51 -9.27
N HIS A 20 6.87 19.90 -10.01
CA HIS A 20 6.85 21.10 -10.84
C HIS A 20 5.54 21.88 -10.61
N PRO A 21 5.43 23.16 -11.02
CA PRO A 21 4.26 24.00 -10.74
C PRO A 21 2.91 23.51 -11.30
N LEU A 22 2.92 22.54 -12.22
CA LEU A 22 1.72 21.91 -12.79
C LEU A 22 1.43 20.54 -12.18
N SER A 23 2.28 20.04 -11.26
CA SER A 23 2.01 18.79 -10.56
C SER A 23 0.77 18.97 -9.68
N PRO A 24 -0.02 17.90 -9.48
CA PRO A 24 -1.13 17.93 -8.55
C PRO A 24 -0.63 18.26 -7.13
N PRO A 25 -1.44 18.98 -6.32
CA PRO A 25 -1.08 19.26 -4.94
C PRO A 25 -1.01 17.97 -4.12
N VAL A 26 -0.06 17.90 -3.18
CA VAL A 26 0.02 16.79 -2.23
C VAL A 26 -1.23 16.76 -1.35
N LEU A 27 -1.95 15.64 -1.35
CA LEU A 27 -3.11 15.46 -0.50
C LEU A 27 -2.66 14.93 0.87
N ILE A 28 -3.00 15.63 1.95
CA ILE A 28 -2.62 15.24 3.30
C ILE A 28 -3.89 14.86 4.07
N LEU A 29 -4.05 13.58 4.36
CA LEU A 29 -5.12 13.03 5.18
C LEU A 29 -4.65 12.99 6.64
N VAL A 30 -5.31 13.73 7.52
CA VAL A 30 -4.81 13.93 8.90
C VAL A 30 -5.85 13.52 9.92
N ALA A 31 -5.49 12.61 10.82
CA ALA A 31 -6.34 12.26 11.95
C ALA A 31 -6.51 13.44 12.93
N LEU A 32 -7.66 13.48 13.60
CA LEU A 32 -7.98 14.50 14.61
C LEU A 32 -7.34 14.22 15.98
N GLU A 33 -6.05 13.89 15.99
CA GLU A 33 -5.25 13.64 17.20
C GLU A 33 -4.11 14.66 17.33
N PRO A 34 -3.71 15.02 18.57
CA PRO A 34 -2.67 16.03 18.79
C PRO A 34 -1.36 15.75 18.04
N ASP A 35 -0.92 14.48 18.03
CA ASP A 35 0.33 14.07 17.37
C ASP A 35 0.25 14.26 15.85
N ALA A 36 -0.83 13.76 15.22
CA ALA A 36 -1.07 13.91 13.78
C ALA A 36 -1.17 15.39 13.35
N LEU A 37 -1.79 16.25 14.17
CA LEU A 37 -1.86 17.69 13.92
C LEU A 37 -0.48 18.36 14.02
N CYS A 38 0.35 17.95 14.99
CA CYS A 38 1.73 18.40 15.12
C CYS A 38 2.57 17.97 13.91
N ALA A 39 2.48 16.70 13.50
CA ALA A 39 3.14 16.18 12.31
C ALA A 39 2.70 16.93 11.04
N CYS A 40 1.40 17.18 10.88
CA CYS A 40 0.84 17.95 9.77
C CYS A 40 1.44 19.37 9.72
N ARG A 41 1.55 20.05 10.86
CA ARG A 41 2.14 21.38 10.94
C ARG A 41 3.62 21.38 10.55
N ILE A 42 4.38 20.36 10.96
CA ILE A 42 5.80 20.22 10.57
C ILE A 42 5.90 19.98 9.06
N LEU A 43 5.17 18.99 8.53
CA LEU A 43 5.20 18.62 7.12
C LEU A 43 4.77 19.79 6.22
N THR A 44 3.67 20.46 6.54
CA THR A 44 3.19 21.61 5.75
C THR A 44 4.14 22.80 5.80
N THR A 45 4.91 22.97 6.89
CA THR A 45 5.97 23.98 6.95
C THR A 45 7.11 23.66 5.98
N LEU A 46 7.50 22.38 5.86
CA LEU A 46 8.50 21.93 4.88
C LEU A 46 8.00 22.13 3.45
N LEU A 47 6.79 21.67 3.14
CA LEU A 47 6.18 21.81 1.82
C LEU A 47 6.06 23.29 1.41
N LYS A 48 5.64 24.17 2.31
CA LYS A 48 5.56 25.62 2.03
C LYS A 48 6.93 26.24 1.74
N ARG A 49 7.95 25.87 2.52
CA ARG A 49 9.32 26.36 2.31
C ARG A 49 9.84 25.96 0.94
N ASP A 50 9.47 24.76 0.50
CA ASP A 50 9.94 24.18 -0.76
C ASP A 50 8.94 24.42 -1.92
N TYR A 51 7.98 25.34 -1.74
CA TYR A 51 6.96 25.76 -2.72
C TYR A 51 6.08 24.63 -3.27
N ILE A 52 5.85 23.58 -2.49
CA ILE A 52 5.01 22.45 -2.85
C ILE A 52 3.55 22.73 -2.47
N ALA A 53 2.68 22.77 -3.48
CA ALA A 53 1.24 22.90 -3.27
C ALA A 53 0.69 21.68 -2.52
N HIS A 54 -0.19 21.89 -1.55
CA HIS A 54 -0.79 20.82 -0.75
C HIS A 54 -2.21 21.15 -0.32
N LYS A 55 -3.03 20.11 -0.14
CA LYS A 55 -4.40 20.17 0.37
C LYS A 55 -4.49 19.34 1.64
N ILE A 56 -4.96 19.93 2.73
CA ILE A 56 -5.16 19.23 4.01
C ILE A 56 -6.61 18.78 4.10
N GLN A 57 -6.84 17.49 4.35
CA GLN A 57 -8.14 16.89 4.59
C GLN A 57 -8.16 16.27 5.99
N PRO A 58 -8.89 16.86 6.95
CA PRO A 58 -9.08 16.26 8.26
C PRO A 58 -9.94 14.99 8.17
N ILE A 59 -9.59 13.97 8.96
CA ILE A 59 -10.24 12.65 9.00
C ILE A 59 -10.66 12.36 10.44
N ALA A 60 -11.97 12.32 10.71
CA ALA A 60 -12.48 12.00 12.06
C ALA A 60 -12.56 10.49 12.32
N GLY A 61 -12.55 9.66 11.27
CA GLY A 61 -12.61 8.20 11.38
C GLY A 61 -12.67 7.53 10.01
N TYR A 62 -12.87 6.20 9.98
CA TYR A 62 -12.83 5.41 8.75
C TYR A 62 -13.89 5.79 7.71
N GLY A 63 -15.08 6.26 8.14
CA GLY A 63 -16.10 6.76 7.20
C GLY A 63 -15.65 8.01 6.44
N ASP A 64 -14.92 8.91 7.09
CA ASP A 64 -14.32 10.07 6.44
C ASP A 64 -13.14 9.68 5.55
N LEU A 65 -12.36 8.68 5.96
CA LEU A 65 -11.25 8.15 5.17
C LEU A 65 -11.77 7.53 3.86
N ALA A 66 -12.81 6.70 3.93
CA ALA A 66 -13.44 6.09 2.75
C ALA A 66 -14.04 7.16 1.82
N ARG A 67 -14.69 8.19 2.38
CA ARG A 67 -15.20 9.32 1.60
C ARG A 67 -14.07 10.11 0.92
N ALA A 68 -12.96 10.34 1.61
CA ALA A 68 -11.78 10.96 1.01
C ALA A 68 -11.17 10.08 -0.10
N GLY A 69 -11.20 8.76 0.06
CA GLY A 69 -10.86 7.80 -0.98
C GLY A 69 -11.66 8.05 -2.26
N GLU A 70 -12.99 8.05 -2.15
CA GLU A 70 -13.89 8.24 -3.28
C GLU A 70 -13.81 9.64 -3.91
N GLU A 71 -13.85 10.70 -3.09
CA GLU A 71 -14.00 12.06 -3.58
C GLU A 71 -12.67 12.72 -3.98
N LEU A 72 -11.54 12.28 -3.40
CA LEU A 72 -10.25 12.95 -3.54
C LEU A 72 -9.17 12.06 -4.13
N VAL A 73 -9.07 10.79 -3.70
CA VAL A 73 -7.98 9.90 -4.14
C VAL A 73 -8.31 9.26 -5.49
N ARG A 74 -9.52 8.72 -5.67
CA ARG A 74 -9.95 8.11 -6.91
C ARG A 74 -9.76 9.03 -8.12
N PRO A 75 -10.20 10.32 -8.11
CA PRO A 75 -9.96 11.23 -9.24
C PRO A 75 -8.49 11.56 -9.52
N MET A 76 -7.55 11.25 -8.61
CA MET A 76 -6.12 11.42 -8.86
C MET A 76 -5.56 10.28 -9.72
N ARG A 77 -6.19 9.11 -9.73
CA ARG A 77 -5.71 7.92 -10.46
C ARG A 77 -5.66 8.19 -11.95
N THR A 78 -4.61 7.71 -12.61
CA THR A 78 -4.46 7.80 -14.07
C THR A 78 -5.58 7.08 -14.82
N THR A 79 -6.13 6.00 -14.25
CA THR A 79 -7.28 5.24 -14.77
C THR A 79 -8.57 6.08 -14.76
N ASP A 80 -8.74 6.95 -13.77
CA ASP A 80 -9.91 7.85 -13.64
C ASP A 80 -9.65 9.24 -14.27
N GLY A 81 -8.65 9.37 -15.15
CA GLY A 81 -8.32 10.61 -15.89
C GLY A 81 -7.44 11.61 -15.13
N GLY A 82 -6.93 11.22 -13.95
CA GLY A 82 -5.95 11.97 -13.18
C GLY A 82 -4.52 11.81 -13.71
N SER A 83 -3.55 12.37 -12.96
CA SER A 83 -2.12 12.33 -13.31
C SER A 83 -1.27 11.56 -12.29
N GLY A 84 -1.92 10.82 -11.40
CA GLY A 84 -1.31 10.26 -10.20
C GLY A 84 -1.08 11.32 -9.13
N GLY A 85 -0.15 11.06 -8.23
CA GLY A 85 0.27 12.03 -7.22
C GLY A 85 0.65 11.38 -5.89
N VAL A 86 0.75 12.21 -4.85
CA VAL A 86 1.13 11.77 -3.51
C VAL A 86 0.02 12.06 -2.52
N VAL A 87 -0.37 11.04 -1.77
CA VAL A 87 -1.30 11.11 -0.65
C VAL A 87 -0.52 10.79 0.62
N VAL A 88 -0.55 11.66 1.63
CA VAL A 88 0.14 11.45 2.91
C VAL A 88 -0.89 11.28 4.01
N CYS A 89 -0.92 10.10 4.61
CA CYS A 89 -1.76 9.75 5.75
C CYS A 89 -0.98 9.97 7.05
N LEU A 90 -1.44 10.89 7.89
CA LEU A 90 -0.84 11.23 9.18
C LEU A 90 -1.74 10.75 10.33
N GLY A 91 -1.24 9.80 11.10
CA GLY A 91 -1.95 9.17 12.20
C GLY A 91 -3.23 8.48 11.76
N VAL A 92 -3.26 7.92 10.55
CA VAL A 92 -4.41 7.17 10.02
C VAL A 92 -3.92 6.12 9.01
N GLY A 93 -4.60 4.98 8.95
CA GLY A 93 -4.39 3.96 7.92
C GLY A 93 -3.50 2.78 8.31
N GLY A 94 -2.90 2.78 9.51
CA GLY A 94 -2.03 1.68 9.94
C GLY A 94 -2.76 0.34 10.14
N LEU A 95 -4.03 0.38 10.55
CA LEU A 95 -4.81 -0.79 10.98
C LEU A 95 -5.73 -1.39 9.89
N VAL A 96 -5.88 -0.72 8.76
CA VAL A 96 -6.88 -1.06 7.71
C VAL A 96 -6.19 -1.25 6.38
N ASP A 97 -6.83 -1.98 5.46
CA ASP A 97 -6.34 -2.11 4.09
C ASP A 97 -6.48 -0.77 3.36
N MET A 98 -5.35 -0.16 3.01
CA MET A 98 -5.33 1.16 2.38
C MET A 98 -5.66 1.12 0.89
N SER A 99 -5.43 0.00 0.22
CA SER A 99 -5.81 -0.19 -1.19
C SER A 99 -7.33 -0.15 -1.33
N GLU A 100 -8.03 -0.90 -0.47
CA GLU A 100 -9.48 -1.00 -0.49
C GLU A 100 -10.13 0.33 -0.06
N ILE A 101 -9.75 0.87 1.10
CA ILE A 101 -10.43 2.03 1.68
C ILE A 101 -10.23 3.32 0.86
N LEU A 102 -9.10 3.44 0.16
CA LEU A 102 -8.81 4.59 -0.70
C LEU A 102 -9.20 4.36 -2.17
N ARG A 103 -9.80 3.21 -2.51
CA ARG A 103 -10.22 2.87 -3.88
C ARG A 103 -9.06 2.96 -4.88
N LEU A 104 -7.90 2.40 -4.51
CA LEU A 104 -6.71 2.42 -5.37
C LEU A 104 -6.79 1.37 -6.49
N THR A 105 -7.59 0.33 -6.30
CA THR A 105 -7.87 -0.72 -7.27
C THR A 105 -9.32 -0.60 -7.78
N SER A 106 -9.54 -0.93 -9.06
CA SER A 106 -10.89 -1.07 -9.63
C SER A 106 -11.13 -2.55 -9.90
N GLU A 107 -12.31 -3.07 -9.55
CA GLU A 107 -12.70 -4.46 -9.89
C GLU A 107 -12.84 -4.69 -11.40
N GLU A 108 -12.96 -3.62 -12.19
CA GLU A 108 -13.19 -3.64 -13.64
C GLU A 108 -11.92 -3.41 -14.47
N ASP A 109 -10.80 -3.01 -13.85
CA ASP A 109 -9.55 -2.70 -14.56
C ASP A 109 -8.58 -3.90 -14.48
N GLU A 110 -8.49 -4.70 -15.54
CA GLU A 110 -7.52 -5.81 -15.70
C GLU A 110 -6.05 -5.37 -15.55
N SER A 111 -5.79 -4.06 -15.59
CA SER A 111 -4.43 -3.52 -15.38
C SER A 111 -4.01 -3.44 -13.91
N GLU A 112 -4.95 -3.53 -12.96
CA GLU A 112 -4.74 -3.58 -11.49
C GLU A 112 -3.67 -2.61 -10.91
N GLU A 113 -3.35 -1.54 -11.64
CA GLU A 113 -2.36 -0.54 -11.24
C GLU A 113 -3.00 0.47 -10.28
N MET A 114 -2.28 0.89 -9.24
CA MET A 114 -2.71 1.92 -8.27
C MET A 114 -2.81 3.35 -8.88
N GLY A 115 -2.96 3.46 -10.20
CA GLY A 115 -3.23 4.70 -10.92
C GLY A 115 -2.16 5.78 -10.76
N GLY A 116 -0.90 5.40 -10.53
CA GLY A 116 0.19 6.35 -10.26
C GLY A 116 0.06 7.13 -8.95
N VAL A 117 -0.83 6.72 -8.04
CA VAL A 117 -1.01 7.33 -6.72
C VAL A 117 -0.13 6.63 -5.70
N GLU A 118 0.77 7.40 -5.09
CA GLU A 118 1.65 6.92 -4.03
C GLU A 118 1.11 7.39 -2.67
N VAL A 119 0.83 6.42 -1.78
CA VAL A 119 0.26 6.66 -0.46
C VAL A 119 1.33 6.47 0.60
N TRP A 120 1.66 7.53 1.33
CA TRP A 120 2.62 7.51 2.44
C TRP A 120 1.86 7.39 3.76
N VAL A 121 2.07 6.31 4.51
CA VAL A 121 1.40 6.05 5.78
C VAL A 121 2.38 6.31 6.92
N ILE A 122 2.12 7.35 7.71
CA ILE A 122 2.86 7.70 8.92
C ILE A 122 1.88 7.56 10.09
N ASP A 123 1.89 6.40 10.74
CA ASP A 123 0.94 6.05 11.81
C ASP A 123 1.68 5.37 12.97
N ALA A 124 1.33 5.73 14.22
CA ALA A 124 1.91 5.15 15.43
C ALA A 124 1.06 3.98 15.97
N ARG A 125 -0.12 3.71 15.38
CA ARG A 125 -0.99 2.62 15.82
C ARG A 125 -0.48 1.26 15.33
N ARG A 126 -0.67 0.25 16.17
CA ARG A 126 -0.32 -1.15 15.93
C ARG A 126 -1.52 -2.05 16.29
N PRO A 127 -1.63 -3.26 15.73
CA PRO A 127 -0.72 -3.88 14.76
C PRO A 127 -0.84 -3.32 13.34
N TRP A 128 0.22 -3.43 12.53
CA TRP A 128 0.17 -3.05 11.12
C TRP A 128 -0.71 -3.99 10.31
N ASN A 129 -1.46 -3.44 9.35
CA ASN A 129 -2.05 -4.24 8.28
C ASN A 129 -0.92 -4.78 7.37
N LEU A 130 -0.81 -6.11 7.28
CA LEU A 130 0.30 -6.77 6.55
C LEU A 130 0.20 -6.57 5.03
N VAL A 131 -1.00 -6.39 4.47
CA VAL A 131 -1.18 -6.08 3.04
C VAL A 131 -0.54 -4.73 2.74
N ASN A 132 -0.75 -3.71 3.58
CA ASN A 132 -0.08 -2.41 3.41
C ASN A 132 1.45 -2.56 3.45
N VAL A 133 1.99 -3.35 4.37
CA VAL A 133 3.44 -3.46 4.60
C VAL A 133 4.12 -4.34 3.54
N PHE A 134 3.60 -5.53 3.24
CA PHE A 134 4.25 -6.52 2.37
C PHE A 134 3.62 -6.63 0.98
N GLY A 135 2.33 -6.32 0.83
CA GLY A 135 1.59 -6.31 -0.44
C GLY A 135 1.35 -4.93 -1.07
N GLY A 136 1.75 -3.83 -0.41
CA GLY A 136 1.43 -2.47 -0.86
C GLY A 136 2.18 -1.99 -2.11
N HIS A 137 2.56 -2.86 -3.04
CA HIS A 137 3.19 -2.47 -4.31
C HIS A 137 2.20 -2.64 -5.48
N PRO A 138 2.35 -1.89 -6.58
CA PRO A 138 1.43 -1.97 -7.72
C PRO A 138 1.31 -3.38 -8.33
N ASP A 139 2.41 -4.16 -8.29
CA ASP A 139 2.45 -5.50 -8.91
C ASP A 139 1.81 -6.61 -8.05
N HIS A 140 1.22 -6.29 -6.90
CA HIS A 140 0.61 -7.28 -6.00
C HIS A 140 -0.75 -7.75 -6.53
N PHE A 141 -1.44 -6.81 -7.16
CA PHE A 141 -2.66 -7.04 -7.89
C PHE A 141 -2.19 -7.10 -9.34
N ARG A 142 -1.64 -8.22 -9.78
CA ARG A 142 -1.56 -8.54 -11.20
C ARG A 142 -1.96 -10.00 -11.29
N ASP A 143 -2.68 -10.40 -12.35
CA ASP A 143 -3.17 -11.77 -12.52
C ASP A 143 -2.12 -12.81 -12.15
N ARG A 144 -2.37 -13.59 -11.07
CA ARG A 144 -1.47 -14.64 -10.57
C ARG A 144 -1.15 -15.67 -11.65
N GLU A 145 -2.08 -15.93 -12.56
CA GLU A 145 -1.94 -16.85 -13.69
C GLU A 145 -0.95 -16.33 -14.76
N ALA A 146 -0.92 -15.03 -15.04
CA ALA A 146 0.06 -14.43 -15.95
C ALA A 146 1.47 -14.29 -15.33
N LEU A 147 1.54 -14.29 -13.99
CA LEU A 147 2.76 -14.15 -13.21
C LEU A 147 3.44 -15.47 -12.85
N ALA A 148 2.78 -16.61 -13.06
CA ALA A 148 3.35 -17.94 -12.81
C ALA A 148 4.64 -18.21 -13.62
N GLU A 149 4.88 -17.46 -14.70
CA GLU A 149 6.09 -17.54 -15.53
C GLU A 149 7.17 -16.49 -15.20
N MET A 150 6.92 -15.54 -14.30
CA MET A 150 7.85 -14.44 -13.95
C MET A 150 8.28 -14.47 -12.48
N ASP A 151 9.59 -14.34 -12.23
CA ASP A 151 10.11 -14.14 -10.87
C ASP A 151 9.73 -12.75 -10.34
N LEU A 152 8.57 -12.67 -9.67
CA LEU A 152 8.03 -11.48 -9.01
C LEU A 152 9.05 -10.84 -8.06
N ASN A 153 9.83 -11.67 -7.36
CA ASN A 153 10.87 -11.18 -6.46
C ASN A 153 12.01 -10.49 -7.23
N ALA A 154 12.36 -10.97 -8.42
CA ALA A 154 13.32 -10.30 -9.30
C ALA A 154 12.78 -8.96 -9.84
N LEU A 155 11.50 -8.88 -10.21
CA LEU A 155 10.86 -7.64 -10.66
C LEU A 155 10.85 -6.57 -9.54
N ARG A 156 10.42 -6.97 -8.33
CA ARG A 156 10.40 -6.12 -7.12
C ARG A 156 11.80 -5.61 -6.78
N LYS A 157 12.81 -6.50 -6.79
CA LYS A 157 14.22 -6.11 -6.59
C LYS A 157 14.70 -5.12 -7.64
N GLY A 158 14.30 -5.29 -8.90
CA GLY A 158 14.57 -4.33 -9.98
C GLY A 158 14.02 -2.93 -9.72
N ARG A 159 12.90 -2.83 -8.99
CA ARG A 159 12.28 -1.56 -8.57
C ARG A 159 12.81 -1.03 -7.24
N GLY A 160 13.81 -1.69 -6.64
CA GLY A 160 14.38 -1.29 -5.37
C GLY A 160 13.54 -1.67 -4.15
N VAL A 161 12.73 -2.73 -4.25
CA VAL A 161 11.94 -3.29 -3.14
C VAL A 161 12.40 -4.72 -2.86
N ASP A 162 12.77 -5.03 -1.63
CA ASP A 162 13.18 -6.37 -1.20
C ASP A 162 12.32 -6.81 -0.01
N LYS A 163 11.49 -7.84 -0.21
CA LYS A 163 10.51 -8.32 0.79
C LYS A 163 9.72 -7.19 1.47
N GLY A 164 9.22 -6.25 0.66
CA GLY A 164 8.48 -5.07 1.11
C GLY A 164 9.35 -3.91 1.57
N CYS A 165 10.64 -4.11 1.84
CA CYS A 165 11.57 -3.05 2.26
C CYS A 165 12.05 -2.22 1.07
N LEU A 166 11.90 -0.90 1.14
CA LEU A 166 12.46 0.01 0.14
C LEU A 166 13.98 0.17 0.34
N ASN A 167 14.70 0.22 -0.78
CA ASN A 167 16.11 0.54 -0.81
C ASN A 167 16.39 1.86 -1.57
N LYS A 168 17.66 2.28 -1.63
CA LYS A 168 18.07 3.55 -2.26
C LYS A 168 17.81 3.62 -3.77
N SER A 169 17.65 2.49 -4.46
CA SER A 169 17.34 2.48 -5.89
C SER A 169 15.85 2.66 -6.18
N TYR A 170 14.97 2.58 -5.16
CA TYR A 170 13.54 2.81 -5.34
C TYR A 170 13.25 4.17 -5.98
N LYS A 171 12.30 4.21 -6.90
CA LYS A 171 11.83 5.40 -7.60
C LYS A 171 10.32 5.53 -7.45
N SER A 172 9.88 6.66 -6.89
CA SER A 172 8.47 7.04 -6.82
C SER A 172 7.86 7.27 -8.21
N GLY A 173 6.53 7.18 -8.28
CA GLY A 173 5.73 7.58 -9.45
C GLY A 173 4.93 6.46 -10.11
N SER A 174 5.20 5.21 -9.75
CA SER A 174 4.42 4.05 -10.19
C SER A 174 3.19 3.76 -9.31
N GLY A 175 2.96 4.58 -8.29
CA GLY A 175 2.02 4.31 -7.21
C GLY A 175 2.51 3.26 -6.22
N GLY A 176 1.69 3.01 -5.20
CA GLY A 176 1.99 2.08 -4.12
C GLY A 176 1.65 2.63 -2.73
N ILE A 177 1.50 1.74 -1.76
CA ILE A 177 1.31 2.05 -0.34
C ILE A 177 2.64 1.85 0.37
N ILE A 178 3.17 2.93 0.93
CA ILE A 178 4.47 2.99 1.61
C ILE A 178 4.26 3.37 3.07
N VAL A 179 4.47 2.41 3.96
CA VAL A 179 4.47 2.63 5.41
C VAL A 179 5.83 3.19 5.85
N PHE A 180 5.83 4.26 6.63
CA PHE A 180 7.06 4.78 7.24
C PHE A 180 7.36 3.99 8.50
N ASP A 181 8.41 3.18 8.43
CA ASP A 181 8.85 2.38 9.56
C ASP A 181 9.65 3.24 10.54
N ASP A 182 9.17 3.30 11.78
CA ASP A 182 9.90 3.88 12.88
C ASP A 182 10.85 2.88 13.52
N GLY A 183 10.91 1.62 13.07
CA GLY A 183 11.88 0.57 13.40
C GLY A 183 11.24 -0.76 13.79
N ASP A 184 9.95 -0.77 14.12
CA ASP A 184 9.28 -2.00 14.57
C ASP A 184 8.99 -3.00 13.45
N ILE A 185 8.84 -2.56 12.21
CA ILE A 185 8.67 -3.48 11.09
C ILE A 185 9.96 -4.29 10.90
N GLU A 186 11.12 -3.62 10.89
CA GLU A 186 12.42 -4.28 10.77
C GLU A 186 12.75 -5.17 11.99
N GLU A 187 12.43 -4.72 13.20
CA GLU A 187 12.82 -5.39 14.44
C GLU A 187 11.85 -6.50 14.86
N GLU A 188 10.54 -6.32 14.68
CA GLU A 188 9.52 -7.19 15.27
C GLU A 188 8.77 -8.06 14.25
N LEU A 189 8.53 -7.58 13.02
CA LEU A 189 7.65 -8.26 12.05
C LEU A 189 8.34 -9.29 11.13
N THR A 190 9.50 -9.81 11.52
CA THR A 190 10.26 -10.76 10.68
C THR A 190 9.52 -12.08 10.43
N LYS A 191 8.77 -12.57 11.43
CA LYS A 191 8.01 -13.83 11.31
C LYS A 191 6.77 -13.66 10.44
N GLU A 192 6.07 -12.55 10.63
CA GLU A 192 4.89 -12.16 9.86
C GLU A 192 5.26 -11.95 8.40
N ARG A 193 6.40 -11.30 8.14
CA ARG A 193 6.96 -11.15 6.79
C ARG A 193 7.19 -12.52 6.14
N ASP A 194 7.91 -13.40 6.83
CA ASP A 194 8.29 -14.70 6.26
C ASP A 194 7.05 -15.58 6.04
N ALA A 195 6.06 -15.52 6.94
CA ALA A 195 4.77 -16.19 6.77
C ALA A 195 3.96 -15.61 5.61
N TYR A 196 3.93 -14.28 5.45
CA TYR A 196 3.22 -13.60 4.36
C TYR A 196 3.75 -14.05 2.99
N TYR A 197 5.06 -14.01 2.78
CA TYR A 197 5.66 -14.43 1.52
C TYR A 197 5.57 -15.94 1.30
N ALA A 198 5.65 -16.75 2.36
CA ALA A 198 5.44 -18.19 2.22
C ALA A 198 4.02 -18.51 1.72
N LEU A 199 2.99 -17.79 2.18
CA LEU A 199 1.62 -17.94 1.69
C LEU A 199 1.46 -17.44 0.25
N GLU A 200 2.11 -16.35 -0.11
CA GLU A 200 2.08 -15.81 -1.48
C GLU A 200 2.68 -16.79 -2.50
N GLU A 201 3.76 -17.49 -2.11
CA GLU A 201 4.46 -18.49 -2.92
C GLU A 201 3.76 -19.87 -2.97
N MET A 202 2.74 -20.11 -2.13
CA MET A 202 2.00 -21.37 -2.18
C MET A 202 1.15 -21.45 -3.46
N PRO A 203 1.28 -22.55 -4.24
CA PRO A 203 0.40 -22.78 -5.37
C PRO A 203 -1.05 -22.88 -4.90
N GLU A 204 -1.98 -22.41 -5.73
CA GLU A 204 -3.40 -22.66 -5.48
C GLU A 204 -3.61 -24.18 -5.50
N VAL A 205 -4.16 -24.70 -4.40
CA VAL A 205 -4.53 -26.11 -4.33
C VAL A 205 -5.84 -26.21 -5.08
N ASP A 206 -5.82 -26.82 -6.26
CA ASP A 206 -7.05 -27.27 -6.89
C ASP A 206 -7.76 -28.20 -5.90
N ASP A 207 -8.93 -27.78 -5.42
CA ASP A 207 -9.83 -28.63 -4.65
C ASP A 207 -10.37 -29.69 -5.62
N ASP A 208 -9.53 -30.66 -5.97
CA ASP A 208 -9.94 -31.91 -6.59
C ASP A 208 -10.86 -32.56 -5.57
N GLY A 209 -12.15 -32.28 -5.70
CA GLY A 209 -13.21 -32.78 -4.84
C GLY A 209 -13.09 -34.29 -4.74
N ASP A 210 -12.50 -34.74 -3.63
CA ASP A 210 -12.59 -36.12 -3.19
C ASP A 210 -14.08 -36.38 -2.94
N ASN A 211 -14.73 -36.91 -3.98
CA ASN A 211 -15.96 -37.68 -3.85
C ASN A 211 -15.66 -38.73 -2.78
N LEU A 212 -16.08 -38.44 -1.55
CA LEU A 212 -16.31 -39.44 -0.52
C LEU A 212 -17.41 -40.34 -1.07
N GLU A 213 -17.04 -41.32 -1.90
CA GLU A 213 -17.88 -42.45 -2.23
C GLU A 213 -18.21 -43.12 -0.90
N ASP A 214 -19.44 -42.88 -0.47
CA ASP A 214 -20.10 -43.52 0.65
C ASP A 214 -19.96 -45.03 0.44
N SER A 215 -19.00 -45.64 1.14
CA SER A 215 -18.85 -47.09 1.13
C SER A 215 -20.00 -47.67 1.93
N GLU A 216 -21.15 -47.87 1.27
CA GLU A 216 -22.25 -48.68 1.75
C GLU A 216 -21.69 -50.07 2.06
N SER A 217 -21.46 -50.37 3.33
CA SER A 217 -21.18 -51.72 3.78
C SER A 217 -22.48 -52.52 3.71
N GLU A 218 -22.72 -53.18 2.58
CA GLU A 218 -23.54 -54.38 2.52
C GLU A 218 -22.94 -55.42 3.49
N ASN A 219 -23.65 -55.73 4.56
CA ASN A 219 -23.47 -56.99 5.27
C ASN A 219 -24.85 -57.63 5.39
N ASP A 220 -25.14 -58.49 4.42
CA ASP A 220 -26.20 -59.48 4.47
C ASP A 220 -25.67 -60.79 5.09
N ASP A 221 -26.58 -61.52 5.73
CA ASP A 221 -26.50 -62.89 6.26
C ASP A 221 -25.71 -63.22 7.56
N SER A 222 -26.46 -63.41 8.66
CA SER A 222 -26.64 -64.72 9.36
C SER A 222 -27.65 -64.64 10.53
#